data_AF-A0A936H4V1-F1
#
_entry.id   AF-A0A936H4V1-F1
#
_cell.length_a   1.000
_cell.length_b   1.000
_cell.length_c   1.000
_cell.angle_alpha   90.00
_cell.angle_beta   90.00
_cell.angle_gamma   90.00
#
_symmetry.space_group_name_H-M   'P 1'
#
loop_
_entity.id
_entity.type
_entity.pdbx_description
1 polymer ?
#
loop_
_entity_poly.entity_id
_entity_poly.type
_entity_poly.pdbx_seq_one_letter_code
_entity_poly.pdbx_strand_id
1 'polypeptide(L)'
;MMKRSLFLAALTLFCIGMASCSAAAQQGIDAAEKQTVIDSLSAMLEETYVFPDVAKRMSADLKQRLKSGGYQSINDAVLFADRLTQDLQAISHDKHLRVNFNPAQARAMRQPPADGQERQGPPAEYLSELRRNNFGFKEVKILEGNVGYLDLRGFNPASLAGETAAAVMNYFSNADGIIFDLRQNGGGDPGMIQLLTSYLYAEGDEIHLNNFYYRPADEITQTWTLPYVPGKRNPNAKVYVLTSSFTFSAAEEFTYNLKNLQRATIVGETTGGGAHPGGTRPVADRFVAFVPIGRAINPISKTNWEGTGVEPDVKTPAEKALETAHLLALEDLQKSAKDEQAKGYFEWNAAFLKAQLTPVAVPAQQLQAFAGSYGERSLIFESGKLYYQRVGRPKMELYPLNATTFAPVGRTDFRIGIEQQNGNVSAMLFQYSDGRNERNERTKA
;
A
#
# COMPACT_ATOMS: atom_id res chain seq x y z
N MET A 1 -62.23 48.60 4.59
CA MET A 1 -62.06 50.02 4.98
C MET A 1 -60.71 50.16 5.65
N MET A 2 -59.84 51.02 5.11
CA MET A 2 -58.45 51.24 5.51
C MET A 2 -58.29 51.56 7.01
N LYS A 3 -57.15 51.12 7.59
CA LYS A 3 -56.19 52.02 8.26
C LYS A 3 -54.83 51.34 8.47
N ARG A 4 -53.81 51.97 7.87
CA ARG A 4 -52.38 51.81 8.19
C ARG A 4 -52.02 52.65 9.41
N SER A 5 -51.06 52.21 10.24
CA SER A 5 -50.16 53.01 11.10
C SER A 5 -49.07 52.05 11.62
N LEU A 6 -47.87 52.03 11.03
CA LEU A 6 -46.63 52.79 11.34
C LEU A 6 -45.92 52.42 12.67
N PHE A 7 -44.77 51.77 12.50
CA PHE A 7 -43.47 51.88 13.19
C PHE A 7 -43.38 51.92 14.73
N LEU A 8 -42.66 50.92 15.27
CA LEU A 8 -41.56 51.20 16.20
C LEU A 8 -40.40 50.23 15.90
N ALA A 9 -39.30 50.78 15.40
CA ALA A 9 -38.02 50.09 15.27
C ALA A 9 -37.33 50.13 16.64
N ALA A 10 -37.04 48.96 17.22
CA ALA A 10 -36.14 48.82 18.34
C ALA A 10 -34.95 47.97 17.91
N LEU A 11 -33.79 48.63 17.92
CA LEU A 11 -32.46 48.16 17.62
C LEU A 11 -32.01 47.18 18.73
N THR A 12 -31.80 45.91 18.41
CA THR A 12 -30.95 45.01 19.21
C THR A 12 -29.85 44.45 18.33
N LEU A 13 -28.78 45.23 18.24
CA LEU A 13 -27.44 44.74 17.97
C LEU A 13 -26.99 43.85 19.15
N PHE A 14 -26.04 42.96 18.88
CA PHE A 14 -25.19 42.21 19.82
C PHE A 14 -25.66 40.80 20.25
N CYS A 15 -25.16 39.79 19.53
CA CYS A 15 -24.47 38.60 20.08
C CYS A 15 -24.13 37.60 18.95
N ILE A 16 -23.30 38.02 17.98
CA ILE A 16 -22.59 37.09 17.10
C ILE A 16 -21.18 36.98 17.66
N GLY A 17 -21.01 36.14 18.67
CA GLY A 17 -19.73 36.04 19.39
C GLY A 17 -19.72 35.04 20.53
N MET A 18 -20.33 33.86 20.37
CA MET A 18 -20.16 32.77 21.36
C MET A 18 -19.97 31.38 20.74
N ALA A 19 -20.06 31.21 19.42
CA ALA A 19 -19.90 29.89 18.79
C ALA A 19 -18.43 29.47 18.59
N SER A 20 -17.46 30.39 18.73
CA SER A 20 -16.04 30.09 18.51
C SER A 20 -15.27 29.72 19.80
N CYS A 21 -15.91 29.80 20.97
CA CYS A 21 -15.23 29.56 22.26
C CYS A 21 -15.31 28.08 22.74
N SER A 22 -16.17 27.23 22.16
CA SER A 22 -16.35 25.85 22.63
C SER A 22 -15.31 24.87 22.11
N ALA A 23 -14.84 25.03 20.86
CA ALA A 23 -13.84 24.13 20.27
C ALA A 23 -12.43 24.34 20.87
N ALA A 24 -12.03 25.60 21.12
CA ALA A 24 -10.73 25.94 21.71
C ALA A 24 -10.64 25.54 23.19
N ALA A 25 -11.72 25.67 23.96
CA ALA A 25 -11.77 25.23 25.36
C ALA A 25 -11.66 23.69 25.50
N GLN A 26 -12.08 22.94 24.47
CA GLN A 26 -12.03 21.48 24.47
C GLN A 26 -10.63 20.92 24.17
N GLN A 27 -9.69 21.75 23.69
CA GLN A 27 -8.30 21.37 23.35
C GLN A 27 -7.25 21.92 24.33
N GLY A 28 -7.61 22.84 25.22
CA GLY A 28 -6.69 23.33 26.26
C GLY A 28 -6.26 22.24 27.22
N ILE A 29 -5.02 22.29 27.71
CA ILE A 29 -4.49 21.38 28.76
C ILE A 29 -3.78 22.16 29.87
N ASP A 30 -4.14 21.89 31.12
CA ASP A 30 -3.52 22.53 32.29
C ASP A 30 -2.36 21.70 32.89
N ALA A 31 -1.71 22.25 33.91
CA ALA A 31 -0.55 21.61 34.55
C ALA A 31 -0.90 20.31 35.29
N ALA A 32 -2.10 20.23 35.89
CA ALA A 32 -2.52 19.05 36.65
C ALA A 32 -2.86 17.88 35.70
N GLU A 33 -3.48 18.19 34.56
CA GLU A 33 -3.76 17.19 33.53
C GLU A 33 -2.48 16.68 32.87
N LYS A 34 -1.50 17.56 32.56
CA LYS A 34 -0.17 17.13 32.06
C LYS A 34 0.50 16.12 33.01
N GLN A 35 0.47 16.40 34.31
CA GLN A 35 0.99 15.49 35.33
C GLN A 35 0.26 14.14 35.29
N THR A 36 -1.08 14.16 35.26
CA THR A 36 -1.91 12.94 35.23
C THR A 36 -1.64 12.10 33.98
N VAL A 37 -1.53 12.73 32.81
CA VAL A 37 -1.21 12.06 31.55
C VAL A 37 0.17 11.41 31.63
N ILE A 38 1.19 12.14 32.08
CA ILE A 38 2.57 11.64 32.18
C ILE A 38 2.67 10.48 33.18
N ASP A 39 2.02 10.57 34.34
CA ASP A 39 2.04 9.50 35.34
C ASP A 39 1.32 8.25 34.82
N SER A 40 0.15 8.41 34.20
CA SER A 40 -0.61 7.30 33.60
C SER A 40 0.16 6.62 32.47
N LEU A 41 0.78 7.42 31.60
CA LEU A 41 1.59 6.94 30.49
C LEU A 41 2.83 6.18 30.99
N SER A 42 3.51 6.74 31.98
CA SER A 42 4.70 6.14 32.60
C SER A 42 4.37 4.78 33.22
N ALA A 43 3.28 4.70 34.00
CA ALA A 43 2.84 3.45 34.61
C ALA A 43 2.52 2.40 33.54
N MET A 44 1.77 2.78 32.50
CA MET A 44 1.42 1.89 31.40
C MET A 44 2.65 1.36 30.65
N LEU A 45 3.61 2.24 30.34
CA LEU A 45 4.87 1.86 29.67
C LEU A 45 5.66 0.87 30.53
N GLU A 46 5.87 1.21 31.81
CA GLU A 46 6.63 0.36 32.73
C GLU A 46 5.95 -1.00 32.94
N GLU A 47 4.62 -1.07 32.92
CA GLU A 47 3.88 -2.33 33.05
C GLU A 47 3.96 -3.17 31.76
N THR A 48 3.83 -2.56 30.59
CA THR A 48 3.44 -3.31 29.37
C THR A 48 4.40 -3.20 28.19
N TYR A 49 5.20 -2.14 28.09
CA TYR A 49 6.06 -1.92 26.93
C TYR A 49 7.09 -3.03 26.78
N VAL A 50 7.27 -3.56 25.57
CA VAL A 50 8.03 -4.81 25.33
C VAL A 50 9.47 -4.81 25.91
N PHE A 51 10.12 -3.65 26.06
CA PHE A 51 11.45 -3.53 26.67
C PHE A 51 11.40 -2.81 28.03
N PRO A 52 11.47 -3.54 29.17
CA PRO A 52 11.32 -2.96 30.51
C PRO A 52 12.31 -1.83 30.82
N ASP A 53 13.58 -2.00 30.44
CA ASP A 53 14.61 -1.00 30.74
C ASP A 53 14.43 0.28 29.91
N VAL A 54 13.98 0.15 28.67
CA VAL A 54 13.64 1.30 27.82
C VAL A 54 12.42 2.02 28.37
N ALA A 55 11.40 1.28 28.84
CA ALA A 55 10.22 1.84 29.48
C ALA A 55 10.57 2.69 30.71
N LYS A 56 11.46 2.19 31.57
CA LYS A 56 11.96 2.94 32.75
C LYS A 56 12.68 4.22 32.34
N ARG A 57 13.53 4.18 31.31
CA ARG A 57 14.22 5.38 30.80
C ARG A 57 13.23 6.41 30.26
N MET A 58 12.25 5.98 29.48
CA MET A 58 11.18 6.85 28.96
C MET A 58 10.38 7.50 30.10
N SER A 59 9.92 6.72 31.07
CA SER A 59 9.19 7.21 32.26
C SER A 59 10.00 8.26 33.04
N ALA A 60 11.28 7.97 33.30
CA ALA A 60 12.17 8.89 34.00
C ALA A 60 12.37 10.21 33.24
N ASP A 61 12.60 10.15 31.94
CA ASP A 61 12.76 11.33 31.08
C ASP A 61 11.50 12.19 31.04
N LEU A 62 10.31 11.59 30.84
CA LEU A 62 9.05 12.34 30.84
C LEU A 62 8.80 13.06 32.17
N LYS A 63 9.01 12.38 33.30
CA LYS A 63 8.86 12.96 34.64
C LYS A 63 9.86 14.08 34.89
N GLN A 64 11.10 13.92 34.42
CA GLN A 64 12.13 14.95 34.57
C GLN A 64 11.86 16.19 33.72
N ARG A 65 11.40 16.02 32.48
CA ARG A 65 10.96 17.13 31.61
C ARG A 65 9.79 17.89 32.22
N LEU A 66 8.82 17.18 32.80
CA LEU A 66 7.71 17.83 33.49
C LEU A 66 8.19 18.66 34.69
N LYS A 67 9.02 18.07 35.56
CA LYS A 67 9.57 18.75 36.75
C LYS A 67 10.41 19.98 36.41
N SER A 68 11.16 19.93 35.31
CA SER A 68 11.98 21.05 34.83
C SER A 68 11.20 22.10 34.04
N GLY A 69 9.88 21.92 33.88
CA GLY A 69 9.02 22.86 33.18
C GLY A 69 9.03 22.75 31.65
N GLY A 70 9.61 21.68 31.09
CA GLY A 70 9.74 21.46 29.64
C GLY A 70 8.41 21.38 28.87
N TYR A 71 7.29 21.19 29.57
CA TYR A 71 5.95 21.19 28.99
C TYR A 71 5.09 22.39 29.39
N GLN A 72 5.62 23.34 30.17
CA GLN A 72 4.83 24.45 30.73
C GLN A 72 4.21 25.34 29.64
N SER A 73 4.94 25.63 28.57
CA SER A 73 4.47 26.51 27.48
C SER A 73 3.49 25.84 26.50
N ILE A 74 3.29 24.52 26.57
CA ILE A 74 2.44 23.78 25.62
C ILE A 74 1.01 23.74 26.16
N ASN A 75 0.15 24.66 25.76
CA ASN A 75 -1.23 24.75 26.26
C ASN A 75 -2.27 24.06 25.38
N ASP A 76 -1.83 23.46 24.27
CA ASP A 76 -2.65 22.68 23.35
C ASP A 76 -2.41 21.18 23.57
N ALA A 77 -3.49 20.43 23.79
CA ALA A 77 -3.45 19.01 24.10
C ALA A 77 -2.93 18.14 22.93
N VAL A 78 -3.21 18.52 21.68
CA VAL A 78 -2.71 17.81 20.50
C VAL A 78 -1.19 18.01 20.40
N LEU A 79 -0.72 19.25 20.51
CA LEU A 79 0.72 19.55 20.51
C LEU A 79 1.45 18.88 21.68
N PHE A 80 0.79 18.76 22.83
CA PHE A 80 1.33 18.02 23.97
C PHE A 80 1.46 16.51 23.66
N ALA A 81 0.45 15.88 23.08
CA ALA A 81 0.50 14.47 22.65
C ALA A 81 1.62 14.23 21.61
N ASP A 82 1.75 15.12 20.62
CA ASP A 82 2.80 15.06 19.62
C ASP A 82 4.19 15.18 20.25
N ARG A 83 4.34 16.09 21.22
CA ARG A 83 5.59 16.26 21.95
C ARG A 83 5.96 15.01 22.76
N LEU A 84 5.00 14.44 23.49
CA LEU A 84 5.20 13.19 24.22
C LEU A 84 5.64 12.06 23.28
N THR A 85 5.00 11.95 22.11
CA THR A 85 5.40 10.97 21.08
C THR A 85 6.84 11.16 20.66
N GLN A 86 7.27 12.39 20.35
CA GLN A 86 8.66 12.69 19.96
C GLN A 86 9.66 12.34 21.06
N ASP A 87 9.37 12.72 22.32
CA ASP A 87 10.25 12.46 23.45
C ASP A 87 10.39 10.96 23.73
N LEU A 88 9.30 10.20 23.63
CA LEU A 88 9.32 8.74 23.75
C LEU A 88 10.13 8.08 22.62
N GLN A 89 9.86 8.45 21.36
CA GLN A 89 10.52 7.89 20.19
C GLN A 89 12.01 8.23 20.11
N ALA A 90 12.44 9.36 20.69
CA ALA A 90 13.85 9.71 20.80
C ALA A 90 14.65 8.72 21.68
N ILE A 91 13.97 8.02 22.60
CA ILE A 91 14.58 7.04 23.51
C ILE A 91 14.36 5.61 23.03
N SER A 92 13.16 5.29 22.55
CA SER A 92 12.83 3.93 22.11
C SER A 92 13.29 3.62 20.70
N HIS A 93 13.39 4.64 19.83
CA HIS A 93 13.49 4.51 18.38
C HIS A 93 12.34 3.73 17.73
N ASP A 94 11.25 3.53 18.48
CA ASP A 94 10.10 2.71 18.11
C ASP A 94 8.99 3.57 17.53
N LYS A 95 8.80 3.49 16.22
CA LYS A 95 7.85 4.35 15.47
C LYS A 95 6.38 3.98 15.70
N HIS A 96 6.09 2.84 16.32
CA HIS A 96 4.73 2.43 16.69
C HIS A 96 4.26 3.14 17.96
N LEU A 97 5.16 3.48 18.88
CA LEU A 97 4.80 4.16 20.12
C LEU A 97 4.32 5.59 19.82
N ARG A 98 3.01 5.83 19.99
CA ARG A 98 2.37 7.12 19.71
C ARG A 98 1.35 7.48 20.78
N VAL A 99 1.33 8.74 21.16
CA VAL A 99 0.33 9.33 22.07
C VAL A 99 -0.57 10.24 21.24
N ASN A 100 -1.89 10.13 21.43
CA ASN A 100 -2.86 10.95 20.73
C ASN A 100 -3.85 11.56 21.71
N PHE A 101 -4.21 12.82 21.48
CA PHE A 101 -5.36 13.44 22.12
C PHE A 101 -6.64 12.98 21.40
N ASN A 102 -7.38 12.06 22.02
CA ASN A 102 -8.64 11.55 21.48
C ASN A 102 -9.64 11.28 22.63
N PRO A 103 -10.35 12.31 23.11
CA PRO A 103 -11.28 12.19 24.22
C PRO A 103 -12.42 11.19 23.97
N ALA A 104 -12.93 11.16 22.74
CA ALA A 104 -14.03 10.27 22.37
C ALA A 104 -13.60 8.80 22.46
N GLN A 105 -12.43 8.46 21.90
CA GLN A 105 -11.89 7.10 21.96
C GLN A 105 -11.49 6.72 23.38
N ALA A 106 -10.84 7.61 24.12
CA ALA A 106 -10.45 7.36 25.51
C ALA A 106 -11.67 7.05 26.39
N ARG A 107 -12.76 7.83 26.24
CA ARG A 107 -14.03 7.59 26.93
C ARG A 107 -14.65 6.26 26.53
N ALA A 108 -14.73 5.97 25.22
CA ALA A 108 -15.30 4.72 24.71
C ALA A 108 -14.54 3.48 25.23
N MET A 109 -13.21 3.55 25.32
CA MET A 109 -12.38 2.44 25.83
C MET A 109 -12.52 2.22 27.34
N ARG A 110 -12.87 3.26 28.11
CA ARG A 110 -13.07 3.17 29.57
C ARG A 110 -14.46 2.74 29.99
N GLN A 111 -15.46 2.93 29.13
CA GLN A 111 -16.82 2.52 29.49
C GLN A 111 -16.89 0.99 29.56
N PRO A 112 -17.37 0.42 30.69
CA PRO A 112 -17.72 -0.98 30.72
C PRO A 112 -18.83 -1.24 29.68
N PRO A 113 -18.89 -2.43 29.08
CA PRO A 113 -20.05 -2.80 28.27
C PRO A 113 -21.31 -2.63 29.13
N ALA A 114 -22.34 -1.99 28.60
CA ALA A 114 -23.61 -1.85 29.30
C ALA A 114 -24.22 -3.25 29.53
N ASP A 115 -24.56 -3.53 30.78
CA ASP A 115 -25.52 -4.53 31.26
C ASP A 115 -25.60 -5.82 30.43
N GLY A 116 -24.61 -6.70 30.57
CA GLY A 116 -24.68 -8.07 30.06
C GLY A 116 -24.67 -8.22 28.53
N GLN A 117 -24.57 -7.13 27.77
CA GLN A 117 -24.29 -7.20 26.34
C GLN A 117 -22.78 -7.32 26.15
N GLU A 118 -22.33 -8.39 25.48
CA GLU A 118 -20.98 -8.42 24.91
C GLU A 118 -20.72 -7.09 24.20
N ARG A 119 -19.49 -6.57 24.30
CA ARG A 119 -19.09 -5.38 23.53
C ARG A 119 -19.57 -5.61 22.10
N GLN A 120 -20.60 -4.87 21.69
CA GLN A 120 -21.04 -4.84 20.30
C GLN A 120 -19.77 -4.60 19.49
N GLY A 121 -19.60 -5.32 18.38
CA GLY A 121 -18.38 -5.31 17.58
C GLY A 121 -17.91 -3.91 17.18
N PRO A 122 -16.93 -3.78 16.26
CA PRO A 122 -16.38 -2.48 15.90
C PRO A 122 -17.51 -1.45 15.61
N PRO A 123 -17.37 -0.18 16.03
CA PRO A 123 -18.44 0.81 15.88
C PRO A 123 -18.98 0.86 14.44
N ALA A 124 -20.30 1.07 14.28
CA ALA A 124 -20.94 1.04 12.96
C ALA A 124 -20.33 2.02 11.94
N GLU A 125 -19.83 3.16 12.42
CA GLU A 125 -19.11 4.15 11.60
C GLU A 125 -17.78 3.59 11.07
N TYR A 126 -17.01 2.92 11.92
CA TYR A 126 -15.76 2.25 11.55
C TYR A 126 -16.02 1.14 10.52
N LEU A 127 -17.03 0.29 10.74
CA LEU A 127 -17.43 -0.74 9.76
C LEU A 127 -17.86 -0.13 8.42
N SER A 128 -18.56 1.01 8.46
CA SER A 128 -18.98 1.73 7.26
C SER A 128 -17.79 2.34 6.50
N GLU A 129 -16.78 2.83 7.22
CA GLU A 129 -15.54 3.30 6.61
C GLU A 129 -14.76 2.17 5.94
N LEU A 130 -14.60 1.04 6.63
CA LEU A 130 -13.94 -0.14 6.05
C LEU A 130 -14.64 -0.59 4.76
N ARG A 131 -15.97 -0.66 4.77
CA ARG A 131 -16.76 -0.99 3.56
C ARG A 131 -16.58 0.03 2.43
N ARG A 132 -16.65 1.34 2.73
CA ARG A 132 -16.41 2.41 1.72
C ARG A 132 -15.02 2.31 1.11
N ASN A 133 -14.05 1.86 1.89
CA ASN A 133 -12.69 1.66 1.43
C ASN A 133 -12.42 0.26 0.84
N ASN A 134 -13.47 -0.55 0.66
CA ASN A 134 -13.41 -1.94 0.21
C ASN A 134 -12.37 -2.76 0.99
N PHE A 135 -12.30 -2.53 2.30
CA PHE A 135 -11.36 -3.17 3.22
C PHE A 135 -9.89 -3.07 2.79
N GLY A 136 -9.53 -2.02 2.06
CA GLY A 136 -8.16 -1.80 1.57
C GLY A 136 -7.86 -2.43 0.22
N PHE A 137 -8.73 -3.28 -0.34
CA PHE A 137 -8.57 -3.85 -1.68
C PHE A 137 -9.01 -2.82 -2.73
N LYS A 138 -8.05 -2.03 -3.26
CA LYS A 138 -8.36 -0.88 -4.13
C LYS A 138 -8.40 -1.23 -5.60
N GLU A 139 -7.55 -2.15 -6.04
CA GLU A 139 -7.47 -2.52 -7.45
C GLU A 139 -7.07 -3.99 -7.61
N VAL A 140 -7.73 -4.67 -8.53
CA VAL A 140 -7.49 -6.08 -8.86
C VAL A 140 -7.50 -6.21 -10.37
N LYS A 141 -6.41 -6.73 -10.95
CA LYS A 141 -6.24 -6.87 -12.40
C LYS A 141 -5.52 -8.16 -12.75
N ILE A 142 -5.76 -8.67 -13.96
CA ILE A 142 -4.80 -9.52 -14.67
C ILE A 142 -4.04 -8.61 -15.63
N LEU A 143 -2.75 -8.42 -15.36
CA LEU A 143 -1.82 -7.74 -16.24
C LEU A 143 -1.43 -8.66 -17.39
N GLU A 144 -0.89 -8.05 -18.44
CA GLU A 144 -0.38 -8.72 -19.62
C GLU A 144 0.62 -9.82 -19.26
N GLY A 145 0.56 -10.95 -19.96
CA GLY A 145 1.33 -12.15 -19.60
C GLY A 145 0.76 -12.92 -18.39
N ASN A 146 -0.54 -12.80 -18.12
CA ASN A 146 -1.27 -13.55 -17.08
C ASN A 146 -0.72 -13.36 -15.66
N VAL A 147 -0.39 -12.10 -15.31
CA VAL A 147 0.13 -11.73 -13.98
C VAL A 147 -0.96 -11.03 -13.18
N GLY A 148 -1.41 -11.63 -12.08
CA GLY A 148 -2.33 -11.01 -11.14
C GLY A 148 -1.70 -9.81 -10.44
N TYR A 149 -2.45 -8.73 -10.26
CA TYR A 149 -2.02 -7.53 -9.56
C TYR A 149 -3.08 -7.09 -8.55
N LEU A 150 -2.65 -6.91 -7.30
CA LEU A 150 -3.48 -6.40 -6.20
C LEU A 150 -2.86 -5.15 -5.58
N ASP A 151 -3.58 -4.04 -5.65
CA ASP A 151 -3.33 -2.86 -4.82
C ASP A 151 -4.04 -3.02 -3.46
N LEU A 152 -3.26 -3.37 -2.43
CA LEU A 152 -3.76 -3.57 -1.07
C LEU A 152 -3.25 -2.44 -0.17
N ARG A 153 -4.16 -1.57 0.28
CA ARG A 153 -3.86 -0.39 1.11
C ARG A 153 -3.93 -0.62 2.61
N GLY A 154 -4.32 -1.82 3.06
CA GLY A 154 -4.36 -2.17 4.47
C GLY A 154 -4.74 -3.62 4.69
N PHE A 155 -4.15 -4.24 5.70
CA PHE A 155 -4.49 -5.59 6.16
C PHE A 155 -5.67 -5.50 7.13
N ASN A 156 -6.90 -5.31 6.62
CA ASN A 156 -8.07 -5.26 7.50
C ASN A 156 -8.38 -6.65 8.11
N PRO A 157 -9.02 -6.73 9.29
CA PRO A 157 -9.28 -8.00 9.97
C PRO A 157 -9.93 -9.04 9.05
N ALA A 158 -9.38 -10.26 9.02
CA ALA A 158 -9.89 -11.34 8.17
C ALA A 158 -11.34 -11.72 8.48
N SER A 159 -11.79 -11.51 9.72
CA SER A 159 -13.20 -11.70 10.12
C SER A 159 -14.17 -10.73 9.43
N LEU A 160 -13.68 -9.60 8.92
CA LEU A 160 -14.48 -8.60 8.21
C LEU A 160 -14.23 -8.62 6.70
N ALA A 161 -13.00 -8.88 6.29
CA ALA A 161 -12.53 -8.74 4.91
C ALA A 161 -12.16 -10.06 4.23
N GLY A 162 -12.34 -11.20 4.91
CA GLY A 162 -11.93 -12.52 4.42
C GLY A 162 -12.64 -12.94 3.14
N GLU A 163 -13.92 -12.59 2.97
CA GLU A 163 -14.66 -12.87 1.72
C GLU A 163 -14.08 -12.08 0.53
N THR A 164 -13.70 -10.82 0.75
CA THR A 164 -13.04 -9.99 -0.26
C THR A 164 -11.67 -10.60 -0.63
N ALA A 165 -10.89 -10.99 0.38
CA ALA A 165 -9.61 -11.67 0.15
C ALA A 165 -9.79 -12.97 -0.66
N ALA A 166 -10.76 -13.81 -0.30
CA ALA A 166 -11.06 -15.04 -1.00
C ALA A 166 -11.50 -14.81 -2.45
N ALA A 167 -12.31 -13.78 -2.72
CA ALA A 167 -12.72 -13.42 -4.07
C ALA A 167 -11.52 -13.02 -4.94
N VAL A 168 -10.59 -12.22 -4.40
CA VAL A 168 -9.37 -11.80 -5.11
C VAL A 168 -8.42 -12.99 -5.34
N MET A 169 -8.20 -13.83 -4.34
CA MET A 169 -7.31 -14.97 -4.51
C MET A 169 -7.90 -16.04 -5.45
N ASN A 170 -9.22 -16.20 -5.49
CA ASN A 170 -9.89 -16.96 -6.55
C ASN A 170 -9.70 -16.34 -7.94
N TYR A 171 -9.79 -15.01 -8.05
CA TYR A 171 -9.54 -14.30 -9.31
C TYR A 171 -8.10 -14.53 -9.82
N PHE A 172 -7.13 -14.72 -8.92
CA PHE A 172 -5.74 -15.06 -9.24
C PHE A 172 -5.44 -16.55 -9.29
N SER A 173 -6.42 -17.44 -9.17
CA SER A 173 -6.15 -18.88 -9.03
C SER A 173 -5.47 -19.52 -10.25
N ASN A 174 -5.58 -18.87 -11.42
CA ASN A 174 -4.97 -19.32 -12.68
C ASN A 174 -3.88 -18.37 -13.18
N ALA A 175 -3.48 -17.37 -12.38
CA ALA A 175 -2.42 -16.46 -12.76
C ALA A 175 -1.06 -17.16 -12.64
N ASP A 176 -0.17 -16.91 -13.59
CA ASP A 176 1.19 -17.48 -13.60
C ASP A 176 2.12 -16.71 -12.63
N GLY A 177 1.83 -15.43 -12.42
CA GLY A 177 2.47 -14.59 -11.42
C GLY A 177 1.46 -13.76 -10.63
N ILE A 178 1.83 -13.31 -9.43
CA ILE A 178 1.02 -12.44 -8.56
C ILE A 178 1.91 -11.33 -8.00
N ILE A 179 1.46 -10.08 -8.13
CA ILE A 179 2.09 -8.89 -7.58
C ILE A 179 1.18 -8.32 -6.48
N PHE A 180 1.69 -8.27 -5.26
CA PHE A 180 1.06 -7.54 -4.15
C PHE A 180 1.69 -6.15 -4.07
N ASP A 181 0.92 -5.10 -4.36
CA ASP A 181 1.35 -3.73 -4.20
C ASP A 181 1.02 -3.21 -2.80
N LEU A 182 2.08 -3.06 -1.98
CA LEU A 182 2.01 -2.57 -0.61
C LEU A 182 2.65 -1.18 -0.46
N ARG A 183 2.95 -0.49 -1.57
CA ARG A 183 3.64 0.82 -1.57
C ARG A 183 2.88 1.90 -0.80
N GLN A 184 1.58 1.76 -0.59
CA GLN A 184 0.78 2.68 0.23
C GLN A 184 0.04 1.94 1.35
N ASN A 185 0.62 0.87 1.89
CA ASN A 185 0.03 0.05 2.94
C ASN A 185 0.74 0.27 4.29
N GLY A 186 0.03 0.86 5.26
CA GLY A 186 0.55 1.12 6.60
C GLY A 186 0.45 -0.07 7.58
N GLY A 187 -0.03 -1.22 7.12
CA GLY A 187 -0.19 -2.43 7.91
C GLY A 187 -1.63 -2.75 8.26
N GLY A 188 -1.86 -3.24 9.48
CA GLY A 188 -3.17 -3.73 9.93
C GLY A 188 -3.06 -5.00 10.77
N ASP A 189 -3.96 -5.93 10.51
CA ASP A 189 -4.23 -7.13 11.27
C ASP A 189 -3.43 -8.35 10.74
N PRO A 190 -2.76 -9.11 11.62
CA PRO A 190 -1.96 -10.27 11.22
C PRO A 190 -2.81 -11.45 10.71
N GLY A 191 -4.10 -11.53 11.04
CA GLY A 191 -4.98 -12.57 10.53
C GLY A 191 -5.16 -12.49 9.00
N MET A 192 -5.15 -11.29 8.43
CA MET A 192 -5.19 -11.11 6.98
C MET A 192 -3.87 -11.51 6.31
N ILE A 193 -2.72 -11.27 6.96
CA ILE A 193 -1.42 -11.76 6.50
C ILE A 193 -1.47 -13.28 6.41
N GLN A 194 -1.91 -13.94 7.48
CA GLN A 194 -2.02 -15.39 7.57
C GLN A 194 -2.91 -15.94 6.46
N LEU A 195 -4.09 -15.34 6.26
CA LEU A 195 -5.03 -15.73 5.21
C LEU A 195 -4.42 -15.61 3.81
N LEU A 196 -3.93 -14.43 3.43
CA LEU A 196 -3.38 -14.18 2.09
C LEU A 196 -2.14 -15.05 1.81
N THR A 197 -1.26 -15.20 2.80
CA THR A 197 -0.07 -16.06 2.68
C THR A 197 -0.45 -17.51 2.43
N SER A 198 -1.51 -18.00 3.08
CA SER A 198 -1.96 -19.39 2.92
C SER A 198 -2.38 -19.72 1.49
N TYR A 199 -2.96 -18.77 0.74
CA TYR A 199 -3.29 -18.99 -0.67
C TYR A 199 -2.07 -19.24 -1.57
N LEU A 200 -0.86 -18.91 -1.11
CA LEU A 200 0.39 -19.03 -1.87
C LEU A 200 1.11 -20.36 -1.68
N TYR A 201 0.55 -21.26 -0.87
CA TYR A 201 1.09 -22.59 -0.56
C TYR A 201 0.06 -23.68 -0.90
N ALA A 202 0.51 -24.94 -1.00
CA ALA A 202 -0.39 -26.05 -1.27
C ALA A 202 -1.27 -26.35 -0.05
N GLU A 203 -2.39 -27.04 -0.27
CA GLU A 203 -3.19 -27.54 0.84
C GLU A 203 -2.38 -28.59 1.62
N GLY A 204 -2.34 -28.44 2.95
CA GLY A 204 -1.54 -29.29 3.83
C GLY A 204 -0.10 -28.80 4.08
N ASP A 205 0.38 -27.76 3.38
CA ASP A 205 1.67 -27.15 3.69
C ASP A 205 1.61 -26.41 5.04
N GLU A 206 2.36 -26.91 6.02
CA GLU A 206 2.50 -26.31 7.36
C GLU A 206 3.73 -25.40 7.39
N ILE A 207 3.55 -24.13 7.03
CA ILE A 207 4.64 -23.15 6.96
C ILE A 207 4.61 -22.24 8.17
N HIS A 208 5.69 -22.25 8.95
CA HIS A 208 5.87 -21.34 10.08
C HIS A 208 6.15 -19.93 9.56
N LEU A 209 5.21 -19.02 9.74
CA LEU A 209 5.30 -17.65 9.25
C LEU A 209 6.12 -16.78 10.18
N ASN A 210 5.74 -16.70 11.46
CA ASN A 210 6.39 -15.80 12.41
C ASN A 210 6.18 -16.26 13.87
N ASN A 211 7.03 -15.77 14.78
CA ASN A 211 6.79 -15.84 16.21
C ASN A 211 6.63 -14.42 16.77
N PHE A 212 5.89 -14.30 17.87
CA PHE A 212 5.78 -13.05 18.61
C PHE A 212 5.99 -13.29 20.09
N TYR A 213 6.97 -12.60 20.68
CA TYR A 213 7.06 -12.51 22.13
C TYR A 213 6.16 -11.38 22.63
N TYR A 214 5.31 -11.66 23.62
CA TYR A 214 4.48 -10.68 24.28
C TYR A 214 4.87 -10.55 25.75
N ARG A 215 5.31 -9.35 26.15
CA ARG A 215 5.78 -9.08 27.50
C ARG A 215 4.70 -9.28 28.56
N PRO A 216 3.46 -8.77 28.42
CA PRO A 216 2.48 -8.83 29.52
C PRO A 216 2.13 -10.26 29.96
N ALA A 217 2.12 -11.21 29.01
CA ALA A 217 1.84 -12.62 29.26
C ALA A 217 3.12 -13.46 29.43
N ASP A 218 4.29 -12.86 29.19
CA ASP A 218 5.60 -13.53 29.12
C ASP A 218 5.57 -14.80 28.25
N GLU A 219 4.96 -14.70 27.07
CA GLU A 219 4.73 -15.85 26.19
C GLU A 219 5.23 -15.59 24.77
N ILE A 220 5.47 -16.69 24.05
CA ILE A 220 5.72 -16.69 22.61
C ILE A 220 4.53 -17.33 21.91
N THR A 221 3.91 -16.60 20.99
CA THR A 221 2.92 -17.15 20.07
C THR A 221 3.52 -17.38 18.70
N GLN A 222 2.89 -18.27 17.92
CA GLN A 222 3.33 -18.62 16.57
C GLN A 222 2.21 -18.41 15.57
N THR A 223 2.58 -18.00 14.36
CA THR A 223 1.68 -17.93 13.22
C THR A 223 2.14 -18.92 12.16
N TRP A 224 1.17 -19.69 11.64
CA TRP A 224 1.38 -20.73 10.63
C TRP A 224 0.40 -20.52 9.48
N THR A 225 0.66 -21.10 8.31
CA THR A 225 -0.37 -21.18 7.26
C THR A 225 -1.64 -21.86 7.77
N LEU A 226 -2.79 -21.44 7.25
CA LEU A 226 -4.07 -22.04 7.56
C LEU A 226 -4.19 -23.40 6.85
N PRO A 227 -4.71 -24.43 7.53
CA PRO A 227 -4.96 -25.74 6.90
C PRO A 227 -6.02 -25.63 5.80
N TYR A 228 -6.99 -24.73 5.97
CA TYR A 228 -8.07 -24.47 5.02
C TYR A 228 -8.19 -22.98 4.72
N VAL A 229 -8.48 -22.66 3.44
CA VAL A 229 -8.91 -21.33 3.00
C VAL A 229 -10.11 -21.48 2.05
N PRO A 230 -11.09 -20.54 2.06
CA PRO A 230 -12.19 -20.58 1.09
C PRO A 230 -11.69 -20.41 -0.35
N GLY A 231 -12.17 -21.24 -1.28
CA GLY A 231 -11.78 -21.12 -2.70
C GLY A 231 -10.48 -21.83 -3.04
N LYS A 232 -9.77 -21.34 -4.06
CA LYS A 232 -8.60 -22.00 -4.66
C LYS A 232 -7.29 -21.35 -4.25
N ARG A 233 -6.31 -22.18 -3.90
CA ARG A 233 -4.90 -21.80 -3.70
C ARG A 233 -4.17 -21.71 -5.05
N ASN A 234 -3.06 -20.98 -5.09
CA ASN A 234 -2.14 -20.92 -6.23
C ASN A 234 -0.68 -21.05 -5.75
N PRO A 235 -0.23 -22.28 -5.40
CA PRO A 235 1.13 -22.50 -4.91
C PRO A 235 2.21 -22.27 -5.97
N ASN A 236 1.86 -22.41 -7.25
CA ASN A 236 2.83 -22.40 -8.35
C ASN A 236 3.12 -20.98 -8.88
N ALA A 237 2.28 -19.99 -8.56
CA ALA A 237 2.47 -18.62 -9.00
C ALA A 237 3.80 -18.03 -8.49
N LYS A 238 4.53 -17.37 -9.39
CA LYS A 238 5.63 -16.47 -9.03
C LYS A 238 5.07 -15.29 -8.25
N VAL A 239 5.64 -14.95 -7.09
CA VAL A 239 5.11 -13.86 -6.25
C VAL A 239 6.10 -12.74 -6.14
N TYR A 240 5.59 -11.52 -6.24
CA TYR A 240 6.34 -10.28 -6.07
C TYR A 240 5.60 -9.38 -5.10
N VAL A 241 6.34 -8.60 -4.32
CA VAL A 241 5.77 -7.62 -3.39
C VAL A 241 6.40 -6.26 -3.67
N LEU A 242 5.56 -5.25 -3.92
CA LEU A 242 6.00 -3.88 -4.12
C LEU A 242 6.02 -3.14 -2.79
N THR A 243 7.12 -2.46 -2.52
CA THR A 243 7.36 -1.76 -1.26
C THR A 243 7.80 -0.32 -1.49
N SER A 244 7.48 0.56 -0.55
CA SER A 244 7.99 1.93 -0.49
C SER A 244 8.41 2.26 0.94
N SER A 245 9.00 3.44 1.15
CA SER A 245 9.25 3.96 2.50
C SER A 245 7.99 4.14 3.37
N PHE A 246 6.79 4.13 2.78
CA PHE A 246 5.52 4.19 3.50
C PHE A 246 5.05 2.82 4.00
N THR A 247 5.49 1.72 3.38
CA THR A 247 5.10 0.37 3.79
C THR A 247 5.49 0.13 5.25
N PHE A 248 4.52 -0.23 6.10
CA PHE A 248 4.75 -0.28 7.55
C PHE A 248 4.00 -1.42 8.26
N SER A 249 4.50 -1.86 9.41
CA SER A 249 3.83 -2.78 10.33
C SER A 249 3.44 -4.13 9.68
N ALA A 250 2.16 -4.51 9.70
CA ALA A 250 1.68 -5.79 9.17
C ALA A 250 2.05 -6.00 7.68
N ALA A 251 2.16 -4.91 6.90
CA ALA A 251 2.61 -4.99 5.52
C ALA A 251 4.09 -5.37 5.41
N GLU A 252 4.90 -4.90 6.35
CA GLU A 252 6.30 -5.31 6.48
C GLU A 252 6.39 -6.76 6.96
N GLU A 253 5.53 -7.21 7.88
CA GLU A 253 5.48 -8.63 8.28
C GLU A 253 5.19 -9.54 7.09
N PHE A 254 4.15 -9.24 6.30
CA PHE A 254 3.82 -10.02 5.09
C PHE A 254 5.03 -10.08 4.15
N THR A 255 5.66 -8.93 3.90
CA THR A 255 6.85 -8.81 3.05
C THR A 255 8.03 -9.61 3.61
N TYR A 256 8.32 -9.46 4.90
CA TYR A 256 9.46 -10.07 5.57
C TYR A 256 9.31 -11.59 5.67
N ASN A 257 8.11 -12.08 5.98
CA ASN A 257 7.81 -13.51 6.01
C ASN A 257 8.06 -14.13 4.63
N LEU A 258 7.45 -13.57 3.57
CA LEU A 258 7.61 -14.09 2.21
C LEU A 258 9.04 -13.99 1.69
N LYS A 259 9.77 -12.93 2.06
CA LYS A 259 11.19 -12.76 1.74
C LYS A 259 12.04 -13.87 2.37
N ASN A 260 11.91 -14.07 3.68
CA ASN A 260 12.71 -15.06 4.40
C ASN A 260 12.35 -16.50 4.01
N LEU A 261 11.09 -16.75 3.64
CA LEU A 261 10.63 -18.02 3.07
C LEU A 261 11.06 -18.23 1.61
N GLN A 262 11.74 -17.26 1.00
CA GLN A 262 12.10 -17.25 -0.42
C GLN A 262 10.88 -17.47 -1.34
N ARG A 263 9.69 -17.06 -0.88
CA ARG A 263 8.43 -17.24 -1.58
C ARG A 263 8.13 -16.08 -2.52
N ALA A 264 8.64 -14.89 -2.23
CA ALA A 264 8.43 -13.72 -3.06
C ALA A 264 9.74 -12.94 -3.31
N THR A 265 9.82 -12.30 -4.47
CA THR A 265 10.84 -11.29 -4.78
C THR A 265 10.32 -9.91 -4.38
N ILE A 266 11.06 -9.20 -3.54
CA ILE A 266 10.67 -7.87 -3.05
C ILE A 266 11.26 -6.78 -3.95
N VAL A 267 10.42 -5.87 -4.43
CA VAL A 267 10.79 -4.84 -5.42
C VAL A 267 10.37 -3.46 -4.91
N GLY A 268 11.26 -2.47 -4.98
CA GLY A 268 10.95 -1.09 -4.61
C GLY A 268 11.99 -0.47 -3.68
N GLU A 269 11.52 0.13 -2.59
CA GLU A 269 12.33 0.84 -1.60
C GLU A 269 12.31 0.13 -0.24
N THR A 270 13.28 0.43 0.61
CA THR A 270 13.28 -0.05 2.00
C THR A 270 12.07 0.49 2.76
N THR A 271 11.40 -0.39 3.50
CA THR A 271 10.17 -0.07 4.25
C THR A 271 10.43 0.74 5.53
N GLY A 272 9.36 1.16 6.23
CA GLY A 272 9.45 2.14 7.32
C GLY A 272 10.06 1.66 8.63
N GLY A 273 10.11 0.35 8.89
CA GLY A 273 10.81 -0.29 10.01
C GLY A 273 10.03 -0.35 11.31
N GLY A 274 8.78 -0.85 11.30
CA GLY A 274 8.00 -1.09 12.52
C GLY A 274 7.62 -2.56 12.66
N ALA A 275 8.21 -3.27 13.61
CA ALA A 275 8.03 -4.70 13.85
C ALA A 275 7.40 -5.05 15.21
N HIS A 276 7.05 -4.07 16.03
CA HIS A 276 6.52 -4.32 17.37
C HIS A 276 4.98 -4.27 17.40
N PRO A 277 4.30 -5.42 17.58
CA PRO A 277 2.85 -5.42 17.79
C PRO A 277 2.48 -4.73 19.10
N GLY A 278 1.31 -4.10 19.07
CA GLY A 278 0.81 -3.32 20.18
C GLY A 278 -0.68 -3.09 20.06
N GLY A 279 -1.17 -2.23 20.94
CA GLY A 279 -2.55 -1.81 20.89
C GLY A 279 -2.73 -0.44 21.50
N THR A 280 -3.79 0.24 21.06
CA THR A 280 -4.20 1.52 21.63
C THR A 280 -4.86 1.29 22.99
N ARG A 281 -4.39 2.01 24.01
CA ARG A 281 -4.92 1.99 25.37
C ARG A 281 -5.19 3.41 25.86
N PRO A 282 -6.21 3.62 26.72
CA PRO A 282 -6.52 4.94 27.25
C PRO A 282 -5.47 5.39 28.27
N VAL A 283 -5.00 6.64 28.14
CA VAL A 283 -3.99 7.29 28.99
C VAL A 283 -4.62 8.55 29.58
N ALA A 284 -5.02 8.54 30.85
CA ALA A 284 -5.84 9.62 31.44
C ALA A 284 -7.11 9.98 30.61
N ASP A 285 -7.96 10.89 31.09
CA ASP A 285 -9.33 11.03 30.59
C ASP A 285 -9.48 11.28 29.08
N ARG A 286 -8.52 12.00 28.49
CA ARG A 286 -8.64 12.50 27.12
C ARG A 286 -7.60 11.97 26.13
N PHE A 287 -6.64 11.19 26.58
CA PHE A 287 -5.56 10.69 25.73
C PHE A 287 -5.63 9.18 25.56
N VAL A 288 -5.02 8.72 24.48
CA VAL A 288 -4.76 7.31 24.21
C VAL A 288 -3.32 7.16 23.75
N ALA A 289 -2.73 5.99 23.98
CA ALA A 289 -1.42 5.65 23.43
C ALA A 289 -1.44 4.27 22.78
N PHE A 290 -0.84 4.16 21.60
CA PHE A 290 -0.47 2.87 21.05
C PHE A 290 0.83 2.44 21.73
N VAL A 291 0.77 1.37 22.52
CA VAL A 291 1.95 0.85 23.24
C VAL A 291 2.34 -0.49 22.63
N PRO A 292 3.58 -0.61 22.11
CA PRO A 292 4.12 -1.89 21.68
C PRO A 292 4.35 -2.82 22.86
N ILE A 293 3.65 -3.95 22.88
CA ILE A 293 3.69 -4.92 23.99
C ILE A 293 4.39 -6.22 23.61
N GLY A 294 4.73 -6.37 22.34
CA GLY A 294 5.46 -7.53 21.85
C GLY A 294 6.45 -7.17 20.76
N ARG A 295 7.15 -8.20 20.28
CA ARG A 295 8.12 -8.09 19.18
C ARG A 295 8.04 -9.32 18.28
N ALA A 296 8.12 -9.09 16.97
CA ALA A 296 8.28 -10.17 16.01
C ALA A 296 9.64 -10.85 16.17
N ILE A 297 9.66 -12.17 15.96
CA ILE A 297 10.85 -13.01 15.92
C ILE A 297 10.66 -13.99 14.77
N ASN A 298 11.22 -13.66 13.61
CA ASN A 298 11.07 -14.51 12.44
C ASN A 298 11.81 -15.84 12.64
N PRO A 299 11.17 -16.99 12.32
CA PRO A 299 11.73 -18.31 12.60
C PRO A 299 13.00 -18.62 11.81
N ILE A 300 13.28 -17.92 10.71
CA ILE A 300 14.44 -18.16 9.83
C ILE A 300 15.58 -17.22 10.21
N SER A 301 15.35 -15.91 10.11
CA SER A 301 16.39 -14.90 10.39
C SER A 301 16.70 -14.73 11.88
N LYS A 302 15.84 -15.25 12.77
CA LYS A 302 15.92 -15.11 14.25
C LYS A 302 15.90 -13.66 14.75
N THR A 303 15.55 -12.71 13.87
CA THR A 303 15.45 -11.27 14.13
C THR A 303 14.13 -10.73 13.54
N ASN A 304 14.01 -9.41 13.44
CA ASN A 304 12.91 -8.70 12.79
C ASN A 304 13.41 -7.48 12.00
N TRP A 305 12.47 -6.66 11.51
CA TRP A 305 12.71 -5.48 10.68
C TRP A 305 12.61 -4.15 11.44
N GLU A 306 12.57 -4.17 12.79
CA GLU A 306 12.44 -2.95 13.59
C GLU A 306 13.61 -2.00 13.32
N GLY A 307 13.31 -0.73 13.05
CA GLY A 307 14.30 0.33 12.84
C GLY A 307 15.07 0.26 11.52
N THR A 308 15.20 -0.91 10.89
CA THR A 308 15.88 -1.10 9.60
C THR A 308 14.93 -1.11 8.42
N GLY A 309 13.68 -1.54 8.63
CA GLY A 309 12.78 -1.91 7.54
C GLY A 309 13.20 -3.20 6.85
N VAL A 310 12.39 -3.60 5.87
CA VAL A 310 12.63 -4.70 4.94
C VAL A 310 13.31 -4.11 3.71
N GLU A 311 14.58 -4.47 3.52
CA GLU A 311 15.30 -4.11 2.31
C GLU A 311 14.76 -4.92 1.11
N PRO A 312 14.50 -4.31 -0.05
CA PRO A 312 14.03 -5.04 -1.23
C PRO A 312 15.15 -5.84 -1.89
N ASP A 313 14.81 -6.93 -2.58
CA ASP A 313 15.76 -7.71 -3.38
C ASP A 313 16.17 -6.96 -4.65
N VAL A 314 15.23 -6.21 -5.23
CA VAL A 314 15.47 -5.33 -6.37
C VAL A 314 15.11 -3.89 -5.99
N LYS A 315 16.16 -3.08 -5.80
CA LYS A 315 16.03 -1.66 -5.47
C LYS A 315 15.63 -0.84 -6.70
N THR A 316 14.53 -0.10 -6.58
CA THR A 316 14.05 0.84 -7.61
C THR A 316 13.14 1.88 -6.94
N PRO A 317 13.03 3.11 -7.45
CA PRO A 317 12.07 4.08 -6.93
C PRO A 317 10.66 3.49 -6.89
N ALA A 318 9.88 3.78 -5.84
CA ALA A 318 8.55 3.20 -5.64
C ALA A 318 7.64 3.41 -6.86
N GLU A 319 7.76 4.53 -7.56
CA GLU A 319 7.01 4.86 -8.78
C GLU A 319 7.29 3.92 -9.97
N LYS A 320 8.47 3.28 -10.04
CA LYS A 320 8.86 2.33 -11.09
C LYS A 320 8.73 0.86 -10.67
N ALA A 321 8.36 0.60 -9.42
CA ALA A 321 8.37 -0.74 -8.85
C ALA A 321 7.39 -1.69 -9.55
N LEU A 322 6.23 -1.20 -10.00
CA LEU A 322 5.25 -2.03 -10.69
C LEU A 322 5.79 -2.51 -12.05
N GLU A 323 6.27 -1.60 -12.88
CA GLU A 323 6.83 -1.93 -14.19
C GLU A 323 8.05 -2.84 -14.04
N THR A 324 8.88 -2.59 -13.03
CA THR A 324 10.06 -3.41 -12.71
C THR A 324 9.65 -4.84 -12.31
N ALA A 325 8.72 -4.99 -11.36
CA ALA A 325 8.27 -6.30 -10.91
C ALA A 325 7.50 -7.07 -11.99
N HIS A 326 6.70 -6.37 -12.79
CA HIS A 326 5.98 -6.99 -13.90
C HIS A 326 6.95 -7.49 -14.97
N LEU A 327 7.98 -6.70 -15.31
CA LEU A 327 9.04 -7.17 -16.21
C LEU A 327 9.75 -8.41 -15.63
N LEU A 328 10.15 -8.38 -14.36
CA LEU A 328 10.80 -9.52 -13.70
C LEU A 328 9.91 -10.77 -13.73
N ALA A 329 8.62 -10.62 -13.45
CA ALA A 329 7.65 -11.71 -13.53
C ALA A 329 7.64 -12.35 -14.92
N LEU A 330 7.56 -11.55 -15.99
CA LEU A 330 7.56 -12.05 -17.35
C LEU A 330 8.87 -12.74 -17.73
N GLU A 331 10.01 -12.19 -17.31
CA GLU A 331 11.32 -12.80 -17.58
C GLU A 331 11.51 -14.12 -16.83
N ASP A 332 11.05 -14.21 -15.58
CA ASP A 332 11.12 -15.45 -14.81
C ASP A 332 10.17 -16.51 -15.37
N LEU A 333 8.97 -16.10 -15.80
CA LEU A 333 8.03 -16.98 -16.48
C LEU A 333 8.59 -17.46 -17.82
N GLN A 334 9.18 -16.57 -18.62
CA GLN A 334 9.89 -16.93 -19.86
C GLN A 334 11.00 -17.95 -19.60
N LYS A 335 11.84 -17.76 -18.58
CA LYS A 335 12.91 -18.71 -18.23
C LYS A 335 12.36 -20.08 -17.81
N SER A 336 11.20 -20.11 -17.15
CA SER A 336 10.56 -21.33 -16.69
C SER A 336 9.65 -22.02 -17.73
N ALA A 337 9.37 -21.35 -18.85
CA ALA A 337 8.50 -21.85 -19.90
C ALA A 337 9.11 -23.09 -20.58
N LYS A 338 8.26 -24.09 -20.82
CA LYS A 338 8.68 -25.42 -21.31
C LYS A 338 8.85 -25.49 -22.82
N ASP A 339 8.15 -24.63 -23.55
CA ASP A 339 8.13 -24.59 -25.01
C ASP A 339 8.37 -23.18 -25.55
N GLU A 340 8.78 -23.11 -26.81
CA GLU A 340 9.13 -21.85 -27.48
C GLU A 340 7.93 -20.93 -27.69
N GLN A 341 6.71 -21.48 -27.76
CA GLN A 341 5.50 -20.66 -27.89
C GLN A 341 5.24 -19.88 -26.60
N ALA A 342 5.33 -20.54 -25.44
CA ALA A 342 5.20 -19.91 -24.14
C ALA A 342 6.34 -18.91 -23.87
N LYS A 343 7.58 -19.24 -24.27
CA LYS A 343 8.70 -18.29 -24.19
C LYS A 343 8.43 -17.03 -25.02
N GLY A 344 8.01 -17.20 -26.27
CA GLY A 344 7.66 -16.09 -27.16
C GLY A 344 6.50 -15.25 -26.62
N TYR A 345 5.50 -15.89 -25.99
CA TYR A 345 4.39 -15.20 -25.33
C TYR A 345 4.88 -14.25 -24.22
N PHE A 346 5.74 -14.71 -23.30
CA PHE A 346 6.25 -13.86 -22.24
C PHE A 346 7.21 -12.78 -22.75
N GLU A 347 8.07 -13.12 -23.73
CA GLU A 347 8.96 -12.15 -24.39
C GLU A 347 8.20 -10.99 -25.04
N TRP A 348 7.12 -11.33 -25.76
CA TRP A 348 6.25 -10.37 -26.41
C TRP A 348 5.64 -9.35 -25.44
N ASN A 349 5.18 -9.85 -24.29
CA ASN A 349 4.60 -9.02 -23.23
C ASN A 349 5.67 -8.19 -22.51
N ALA A 350 6.88 -8.73 -22.34
CA ALA A 350 7.99 -8.04 -21.69
C ALA A 350 8.54 -6.87 -22.51
N ALA A 351 8.48 -6.95 -23.85
CA ALA A 351 9.09 -5.97 -24.75
C ALA A 351 8.63 -4.52 -24.50
N PHE A 352 7.34 -4.30 -24.23
CA PHE A 352 6.82 -2.95 -23.95
C PHE A 352 7.35 -2.40 -22.63
N LEU A 353 7.34 -3.21 -21.57
CA LEU A 353 7.86 -2.81 -20.25
C LEU A 353 9.37 -2.53 -20.30
N LYS A 354 10.14 -3.34 -21.05
CA LYS A 354 11.57 -3.08 -21.31
C LYS A 354 11.77 -1.70 -21.92
N ALA A 355 10.97 -1.35 -22.92
CA ALA A 355 11.05 -0.07 -23.59
C ALA A 355 10.52 1.09 -22.70
N GLN A 356 9.62 0.85 -21.74
CA GLN A 356 9.21 1.86 -20.77
C GLN A 356 10.31 2.15 -19.74
N LEU A 357 10.96 1.10 -19.23
CA LEU A 357 12.03 1.21 -18.24
C LEU A 357 13.34 1.71 -18.86
N THR A 358 13.61 1.35 -20.11
CA THR A 358 14.75 1.80 -20.90
C THR A 358 14.26 2.35 -22.25
N PRO A 359 13.81 3.62 -22.29
CA PRO A 359 13.25 4.23 -23.51
C PRO A 359 14.20 4.20 -24.70
N VAL A 360 13.69 3.72 -25.83
CA VAL A 360 14.39 3.77 -27.12
C VAL A 360 14.13 5.12 -27.77
N ALA A 361 15.20 5.88 -28.01
CA ALA A 361 15.12 7.14 -28.73
C ALA A 361 15.14 6.88 -30.25
N VAL A 362 14.08 7.31 -30.95
CA VAL A 362 14.03 7.33 -32.42
C VAL A 362 14.05 8.79 -32.86
N PRO A 363 15.01 9.24 -33.69
CA PRO A 363 15.08 10.63 -34.15
C PRO A 363 13.78 11.10 -34.79
N ALA A 364 13.37 12.34 -34.51
CA ALA A 364 12.14 12.92 -35.05
C ALA A 364 12.08 12.88 -36.59
N GLN A 365 13.22 13.09 -37.25
CA GLN A 365 13.35 13.00 -38.71
C GLN A 365 13.02 11.59 -39.23
N GLN A 366 13.42 10.56 -38.50
CA GLN A 366 13.13 9.17 -38.82
C GLN A 366 11.64 8.86 -38.60
N LEU A 367 11.06 9.31 -37.48
CA LEU A 367 9.61 9.19 -37.24
C LEU A 367 8.78 9.91 -38.29
N GLN A 368 9.21 11.10 -38.72
CA GLN A 368 8.56 11.85 -39.78
C GLN A 368 8.66 11.11 -41.13
N ALA A 369 9.79 10.48 -41.43
CA ALA A 369 9.95 9.67 -42.64
C ALA A 369 9.00 8.44 -42.67
N PHE A 370 8.62 7.92 -41.49
CA PHE A 370 7.67 6.82 -41.34
C PHE A 370 6.21 7.26 -41.53
N ALA A 371 5.90 8.55 -41.43
CA ALA A 371 4.53 9.02 -41.60
C ALA A 371 4.05 8.85 -43.06
N GLY A 372 2.79 8.50 -43.23
CA GLY A 372 2.18 8.29 -44.56
C GLY A 372 0.99 7.36 -44.52
N SER A 373 0.41 7.13 -45.69
CA SER A 373 -0.73 6.22 -45.90
C SER A 373 -0.27 4.85 -46.37
N TYR A 374 -0.98 3.82 -45.91
CA TYR A 374 -0.73 2.40 -46.14
C TYR A 374 -2.07 1.70 -46.39
N GLY A 375 -2.74 2.08 -47.49
CA GLY A 375 -4.12 1.69 -47.76
C GLY A 375 -5.11 2.39 -46.81
N GLU A 376 -5.97 1.63 -46.14
CA GLU A 376 -6.92 2.16 -45.13
C GLU A 376 -6.27 2.58 -43.80
N ARG A 377 -4.94 2.49 -43.72
CA ARG A 377 -4.16 2.72 -42.50
C ARG A 377 -3.21 3.87 -42.71
N SER A 378 -2.86 4.57 -41.64
CA SER A 378 -1.93 5.69 -41.69
C SER A 378 -1.04 5.72 -40.45
N LEU A 379 0.20 6.14 -40.66
CA LEU A 379 1.12 6.56 -39.63
C LEU A 379 1.19 8.09 -39.65
N ILE A 380 1.01 8.71 -38.50
CA ILE A 380 0.90 10.16 -38.34
C ILE A 380 1.99 10.61 -37.39
N PHE A 381 2.84 11.54 -37.83
CA PHE A 381 3.84 12.17 -36.97
C PHE A 381 3.28 13.49 -36.43
N GLU A 382 3.18 13.60 -35.10
CA GLU A 382 2.64 14.78 -34.42
C GLU A 382 3.39 14.97 -33.09
N SER A 383 3.83 16.19 -32.80
CA SER A 383 4.45 16.56 -31.52
C SER A 383 5.60 15.63 -31.08
N GLY A 384 6.45 15.20 -32.02
CA GLY A 384 7.60 14.34 -31.74
C GLY A 384 7.27 12.85 -31.55
N LYS A 385 6.01 12.46 -31.75
CA LYS A 385 5.53 11.08 -31.57
C LYS A 385 4.92 10.53 -32.86
N LEU A 386 4.84 9.21 -32.94
CA LEU A 386 4.17 8.50 -34.02
C LEU A 386 2.82 7.96 -33.53
N TYR A 387 1.81 8.06 -34.39
CA TYR A 387 0.47 7.56 -34.13
C TYR A 387 0.05 6.64 -35.26
N TYR A 388 -0.69 5.59 -34.92
CA TYR A 388 -1.36 4.73 -35.88
C TYR A 388 -2.85 5.04 -35.93
N GLN A 389 -3.42 5.06 -37.13
CA GLN A 389 -4.86 5.16 -37.32
C GLN A 389 -5.33 4.29 -38.48
N ARG A 390 -6.47 3.61 -38.30
CA ARG A 390 -7.25 3.01 -39.38
C ARG A 390 -8.46 3.90 -39.68
N VAL A 391 -8.86 4.00 -40.95
CA VAL A 391 -10.05 4.75 -41.36
C VAL A 391 -11.26 4.38 -40.48
N GLY A 392 -11.95 5.41 -39.98
CA GLY A 392 -13.11 5.26 -39.08
C GLY A 392 -12.79 4.81 -37.65
N ARG A 393 -11.50 4.72 -37.26
CA ARG A 393 -11.08 4.36 -35.89
C ARG A 393 -10.31 5.51 -35.22
N PRO A 394 -10.31 5.59 -33.88
CA PRO A 394 -9.48 6.54 -33.15
C PRO A 394 -7.98 6.35 -33.44
N LYS A 395 -7.22 7.45 -33.39
CA LYS A 395 -5.76 7.39 -33.44
C LYS A 395 -5.20 6.79 -32.14
N MET A 396 -4.13 6.02 -32.23
CA MET A 396 -3.44 5.40 -31.09
C MET A 396 -1.97 5.82 -31.10
N GLU A 397 -1.44 6.20 -29.95
CA GLU A 397 -0.01 6.50 -29.80
C GLU A 397 0.81 5.23 -29.99
N LEU A 398 1.94 5.36 -30.69
CA LEU A 398 2.92 4.29 -30.88
C LEU A 398 4.15 4.56 -30.04
N TYR A 399 4.50 3.58 -29.21
CA TYR A 399 5.70 3.59 -28.39
C TYR A 399 6.82 2.79 -29.07
N PRO A 400 8.03 3.33 -29.22
CA PRO A 400 9.13 2.63 -29.88
C PRO A 400 9.62 1.46 -29.02
N LEU A 401 9.64 0.26 -29.59
CA LEU A 401 10.30 -0.92 -29.00
C LEU A 401 11.75 -1.05 -29.48
N ASN A 402 12.02 -0.63 -30.70
CA ASN A 402 13.34 -0.45 -31.28
C ASN A 402 13.26 0.64 -32.38
N ALA A 403 14.29 0.77 -33.22
CA ALA A 403 14.36 1.81 -34.26
C ALA A 403 13.24 1.73 -35.33
N THR A 404 12.65 0.57 -35.57
CA THR A 404 11.65 0.35 -36.64
C THR A 404 10.41 -0.41 -36.18
N THR A 405 10.35 -0.93 -34.95
CA THR A 405 9.18 -1.63 -34.40
C THR A 405 8.57 -0.83 -33.25
N PHE A 406 7.25 -0.73 -33.27
CA PHE A 406 6.47 0.05 -32.32
C PHE A 406 5.32 -0.76 -31.72
N ALA A 407 4.99 -0.46 -30.47
CA ALA A 407 3.84 -0.98 -29.75
C ALA A 407 2.75 0.10 -29.68
N PRO A 408 1.49 -0.20 -30.03
CA PRO A 408 0.39 0.72 -29.74
C PRO A 408 0.12 0.77 -28.23
N VAL A 409 0.05 1.98 -27.68
CA VAL A 409 -0.23 2.19 -26.25
C VAL A 409 -1.63 1.65 -25.92
N GLY A 410 -1.71 0.81 -24.88
CA GLY A 410 -2.96 0.17 -24.46
C GLY A 410 -3.38 -1.05 -25.29
N ARG A 411 -2.50 -1.57 -26.16
CA ARG A 411 -2.75 -2.78 -26.95
C ARG A 411 -1.54 -3.73 -26.92
N THR A 412 -1.82 -5.01 -26.78
CA THR A 412 -0.80 -6.07 -26.78
C THR A 412 -0.99 -7.10 -27.88
N ASP A 413 -2.08 -7.04 -28.66
CA ASP A 413 -2.36 -8.04 -29.69
C ASP A 413 -1.52 -7.88 -30.96
N PHE A 414 -0.92 -6.70 -31.19
CA PHE A 414 -0.03 -6.47 -32.33
C PHE A 414 1.08 -5.44 -32.08
N ARG A 415 2.14 -5.53 -32.88
CA ARG A 415 3.18 -4.51 -33.08
C ARG A 415 3.16 -4.02 -34.53
N ILE A 416 3.70 -2.83 -34.73
CA ILE A 416 3.88 -2.23 -36.06
C ILE A 416 5.37 -2.12 -36.35
N GLY A 417 5.85 -2.89 -37.32
CA GLY A 417 7.18 -2.76 -37.92
C GLY A 417 7.16 -1.86 -39.15
N ILE A 418 8.26 -1.14 -39.37
CA ILE A 418 8.48 -0.33 -40.57
C ILE A 418 9.50 -1.05 -41.47
N GLU A 419 9.05 -1.41 -42.67
CA GLU A 419 9.91 -1.97 -43.69
C GLU A 419 10.52 -0.85 -44.53
N GLN A 420 11.81 -0.96 -44.83
CA GLN A 420 12.54 -0.03 -45.68
C GLN A 420 13.24 -0.77 -46.82
N GLN A 421 13.25 -0.18 -48.00
CA GLN A 421 14.01 -0.61 -49.17
C GLN A 421 14.85 0.56 -49.68
N ASN A 422 16.17 0.36 -49.82
CA ASN A 422 17.12 1.39 -50.25
C ASN A 422 17.02 2.71 -49.44
N GLY A 423 16.79 2.60 -48.13
CA GLY A 423 16.65 3.75 -47.22
C GLY A 423 15.27 4.44 -47.25
N ASN A 424 14.34 4.00 -48.12
CA ASN A 424 12.99 4.53 -48.19
C ASN A 424 11.99 3.57 -47.56
N VAL A 425 10.99 4.10 -46.84
CA VAL A 425 9.92 3.27 -46.26
C VAL A 425 9.06 2.68 -47.37
N SER A 426 9.04 1.35 -47.45
CA SER A 426 8.30 0.57 -48.46
C SER A 426 6.94 0.11 -47.94
N ALA A 427 6.87 -0.35 -46.69
CA ALA A 427 5.66 -0.93 -46.12
C ALA A 427 5.60 -0.78 -44.60
N MET A 428 4.39 -0.98 -44.08
CA MET A 428 4.10 -1.18 -42.67
C MET A 428 3.75 -2.66 -42.44
N LEU A 429 4.37 -3.26 -41.43
CA LEU A 429 4.20 -4.67 -41.06
C LEU A 429 3.44 -4.77 -39.74
N PHE A 430 2.27 -5.37 -39.76
CA PHE A 430 1.61 -5.81 -38.54
C PHE A 430 2.17 -7.17 -38.15
N GLN A 431 2.66 -7.25 -36.92
CA GLN A 431 3.04 -8.49 -36.29
C GLN A 431 2.01 -8.75 -35.20
N TYR A 432 1.39 -9.93 -35.17
CA TYR A 432 0.39 -10.27 -34.17
C TYR A 432 0.97 -11.22 -33.12
N SER A 433 0.44 -11.16 -31.91
CA SER A 433 0.88 -12.02 -30.79
C SER A 433 0.64 -13.51 -31.03
N ASP A 434 -0.23 -13.86 -31.99
CA ASP A 434 -0.51 -15.23 -32.43
C ASP A 434 0.43 -15.72 -33.56
N GLY A 435 1.42 -14.92 -33.93
CA GLY A 435 2.40 -15.22 -34.98
C GLY A 435 1.96 -14.84 -36.39
N ARG A 436 0.72 -14.38 -36.60
CA ARG A 436 0.29 -13.85 -37.91
C ARG A 436 1.05 -12.57 -38.24
N ASN A 437 1.26 -12.34 -39.52
CA ASN A 437 1.84 -11.10 -40.03
C ASN A 437 1.00 -10.56 -41.19
N GLU A 438 0.83 -9.23 -41.27
CA GLU A 438 0.16 -8.56 -42.38
C GLU A 438 1.05 -7.43 -42.91
N ARG A 439 1.31 -7.44 -44.21
CA ARG A 439 2.13 -6.42 -44.88
C ARG A 439 1.25 -5.45 -45.65
N ASN A 440 1.40 -4.16 -45.35
CA ASN A 440 0.67 -3.07 -45.96
C ASN A 440 1.64 -2.14 -46.71
N GLU A 441 1.58 -2.15 -48.04
CA GLU A 441 2.43 -1.29 -48.88
C GLU A 441 2.16 0.18 -48.60
N ARG A 442 3.21 1.00 -48.64
CA ARG A 442 3.07 2.45 -48.59
C ARG A 442 2.36 2.92 -49.86
N THR A 443 1.28 3.64 -49.68
CA THR A 443 0.56 4.26 -50.80
C THR A 443 1.45 5.33 -51.42
N LYS A 444 1.64 5.26 -52.74
CA LYS A 444 2.36 6.32 -53.48
C LYS A 444 1.55 7.61 -53.38
N ALA A 445 2.22 8.69 -52.99
CA ALA A 445 1.64 10.03 -52.94
C ALA A 445 1.20 10.49 -54.33
#